data_AF-A0A0V1Q2A6-F1
#
_entry.id   AF-A0A0V1Q2A6-F1
#
_cell.length_a   1.000
_cell.length_b   1.000
_cell.length_c   1.000
_cell.angle_alpha   90.00
_cell.angle_beta   90.00
_cell.angle_gamma   90.00
#
_symmetry.space_group_name_H-M   'P 1'
#
loop_
_entity.id
_entity.type
_entity.pdbx_description
1 polymer ?
#
loop_
_entity_poly.entity_id
_entity_poly.type
_entity_poly.pdbx_seq_one_letter_code
_entity_poly.pdbx_strand_id
1 'polypeptide(L)'
;MVAERKKDYCSNEVLEVNSNMDIEDQGITTIVSPHTGKVVNITDVDEAMKYVDNEKVIEIDEETNRKILRKIDMCLMPIMCLLYCFQFMDKLSNSFASILGLREDLNMVGDMYSWTGTSFYLGYLVFEFPASMLLQRFPVVKTVSVFIIIWGVILCLHSIPQYAGFIALRTILGMLESSVTPAFVILTSQWYKKEEQFIRTALWFSCNGIGMILGAGAIAYNVHADQAKYSLEAWKLIFIITGCLTIFLGFIIMIHFPDTPTKAWFLNDEEKRLVVERIRTNQQGFGNKRFKKHQFIEALMDIKTWLFFIFAIANNIPNGGITNFGSILLTGMGYSPAEALLMQMPSGAVEVVGCTLLACGVLFYPYRLFWASVGSAIVIISECMLAFSSNVKVQYAGFCLYTLSPIGFICLLSIIASNVAGHTKKVTTNAIYLVGYCVGNLIGPQTFIDRQAPEYTGAKISIVVNGCVSLVVLILIWYAYWADNKKRDARSNNDKIVEHLEFSDLTDKENPAFRYEL
;
A
#
# COMPACT_ATOMS: atom_id res chain seq x y z
N MET A 1 37.05 63.00 -0.13
CA MET A 1 38.28 62.56 0.55
C MET A 1 38.02 61.12 0.99
N VAL A 2 38.30 60.08 0.19
CA VAL A 2 39.60 59.53 -0.27
C VAL A 2 40.52 59.10 0.89
N ALA A 3 41.04 57.87 0.72
CA ALA A 3 42.13 57.15 1.42
C ALA A 3 41.70 56.26 2.61
N GLU A 4 41.58 54.94 2.45
CA GLU A 4 42.62 53.90 2.32
C GLU A 4 43.12 53.35 3.67
N ARG A 5 42.83 52.07 3.94
CA ARG A 5 43.82 51.10 4.46
C ARG A 5 43.38 49.66 4.17
N LYS A 6 44.22 48.99 3.39
CA LYS A 6 44.25 47.56 3.04
C LYS A 6 45.03 46.76 4.11
N LYS A 7 44.80 45.43 4.10
CA LYS A 7 45.56 44.31 4.72
C LYS A 7 45.30 44.08 6.22
N ASP A 8 45.05 42.88 6.74
CA ASP A 8 45.63 41.56 6.40
C ASP A 8 44.59 40.41 6.32
N TYR A 9 44.70 39.59 5.29
CA TYR A 9 44.10 38.25 5.21
C TYR A 9 45.10 37.24 5.78
N CYS A 10 44.63 36.39 6.68
CA CYS A 10 45.41 35.28 7.23
C CYS A 10 45.71 34.26 6.12
N SER A 11 46.99 33.97 5.97
CA SER A 11 47.62 33.05 5.03
C SER A 11 47.22 31.60 5.29
N ASN A 12 46.54 30.96 4.33
CA ASN A 12 46.53 29.51 4.22
C ASN A 12 47.78 29.09 3.44
N GLU A 13 48.71 28.45 4.13
CA GLU A 13 49.80 27.71 3.50
C GLU A 13 49.22 26.58 2.65
N VAL A 14 49.44 26.68 1.34
CA VAL A 14 49.27 25.58 0.40
C VAL A 14 50.44 24.63 0.62
N LEU A 15 50.18 23.51 1.29
CA LEU A 15 51.08 22.37 1.22
C LEU A 15 50.90 21.71 -0.14
N GLU A 16 51.84 21.98 -1.05
CA GLU A 16 52.08 21.19 -2.25
C GLU A 16 52.33 19.73 -1.85
N VAL A 17 51.35 18.86 -2.13
CA VAL A 17 51.59 17.42 -2.20
C VAL A 17 51.77 17.09 -3.67
N ASN A 18 53.00 16.69 -3.99
CA ASN A 18 53.51 16.24 -5.28
C ASN A 18 52.47 15.58 -6.20
N SER A 19 52.25 16.22 -7.34
CA SER A 19 51.84 15.59 -8.59
C SER A 19 52.91 14.60 -9.02
N ASN A 20 52.58 13.30 -8.99
CA ASN A 20 53.05 12.25 -9.92
C ASN A 20 52.56 10.89 -9.42
N MET A 21 51.32 10.56 -9.77
CA MET A 21 50.89 9.17 -9.90
C MET A 21 49.97 9.12 -11.11
N ASP A 22 50.46 8.46 -12.16
CA ASP A 22 49.71 8.16 -13.37
C ASP A 22 48.44 7.38 -12.99
N ILE A 23 47.28 8.01 -13.15
CA ILE A 23 45.98 7.34 -13.14
C ILE A 23 45.49 7.33 -14.58
N GLU A 24 45.99 6.36 -15.34
CA GLU A 24 45.35 5.91 -16.57
C GLU A 24 44.02 5.22 -16.24
N ASP A 25 42.94 5.81 -16.75
CA ASP A 25 41.70 5.15 -17.19
C ASP A 25 41.07 4.11 -16.22
N GLN A 26 40.51 4.60 -15.09
CA GLN A 26 39.53 3.83 -14.30
C GLN A 26 38.33 4.68 -13.91
N GLY A 27 37.16 4.25 -14.37
CA GLY A 27 35.87 4.92 -14.20
C GLY A 27 35.51 5.24 -12.74
N ILE A 28 35.01 6.46 -12.55
CA ILE A 28 34.62 7.07 -11.27
C ILE A 28 33.43 6.29 -10.67
N THR A 29 33.68 5.35 -9.74
CA THR A 29 32.65 4.65 -8.93
C THR A 29 33.13 4.32 -7.52
N THR A 30 33.85 5.25 -6.89
CA THR A 30 34.44 5.01 -5.57
C THR A 30 34.13 6.13 -4.58
N ILE A 31 33.34 5.79 -3.58
CA ILE A 31 33.16 6.60 -2.37
C ILE A 31 33.96 5.98 -1.22
N VAL A 32 34.71 6.83 -0.52
CA VAL A 32 35.47 6.46 0.67
C VAL A 32 34.53 6.47 1.87
N SER A 33 34.43 5.34 2.57
CA SER A 33 33.60 5.24 3.78
C SER A 33 34.16 6.13 4.91
N PRO A 34 33.39 7.09 5.47
CA PRO A 34 33.85 8.01 6.51
C PRO A 34 34.33 7.33 7.80
N HIS A 35 33.90 6.09 8.04
CA HIS A 35 34.22 5.35 9.27
C HIS A 35 35.33 4.31 9.12
N THR A 36 35.70 3.93 7.89
CA THR A 36 36.68 2.85 7.69
C THR A 36 37.83 3.23 6.76
N GLY A 37 37.77 4.39 6.09
CA GLY A 37 38.79 4.83 5.13
C GLY A 37 38.94 3.88 3.93
N LYS A 38 38.09 2.86 3.80
CA LYS A 38 38.14 1.88 2.73
C LYS A 38 37.33 2.38 1.55
N VAL A 39 37.98 2.30 0.40
CA VAL A 39 37.43 2.56 -0.93
C VAL A 39 36.38 1.49 -1.25
N VAL A 40 35.11 1.88 -1.31
CA VAL A 40 34.01 0.98 -1.68
C VAL A 40 33.77 1.14 -3.18
N ASN A 41 34.19 0.14 -3.96
CA ASN A 41 33.82 0.02 -5.37
C ASN A 41 32.33 -0.34 -5.47
N ILE A 42 31.51 0.56 -6.02
CA ILE A 42 30.11 0.28 -6.36
C ILE A 42 30.12 -0.37 -7.75
N THR A 43 30.27 -1.70 -7.81
CA THR A 43 30.25 -2.45 -9.07
C THR A 43 28.85 -2.76 -9.60
N ASP A 44 27.79 -2.43 -8.86
CA ASP A 44 26.39 -2.66 -9.26
C ASP A 44 25.72 -1.31 -9.59
N VAL A 45 26.12 -0.75 -10.74
CA VAL A 45 25.61 0.54 -11.24
C VAL A 45 24.40 0.28 -12.14
N ASP A 46 23.25 0.81 -11.72
CA ASP A 46 21.97 0.69 -12.41
C ASP A 46 22.02 1.20 -13.86
N GLU A 47 21.22 0.61 -14.77
CA GLU A 47 21.12 1.05 -16.18
C GLU A 47 20.75 2.55 -16.29
N ALA A 48 20.07 3.09 -15.27
CA ALA A 48 19.70 4.50 -15.18
C ALA A 48 20.90 5.45 -14.95
N MET A 49 21.99 5.00 -14.32
CA MET A 49 23.17 5.84 -14.09
C MET A 49 24.00 6.05 -15.37
N LYS A 50 23.83 5.19 -16.39
CA LYS A 50 24.45 5.38 -17.71
C LYS A 50 23.86 6.55 -18.51
N TYR A 51 22.72 7.10 -18.08
CA TYR A 51 22.03 8.20 -18.76
C TYR A 51 22.31 9.57 -18.15
N VAL A 52 23.00 9.64 -17.02
CA VAL A 52 23.31 10.89 -16.33
C VAL A 52 24.80 11.15 -16.49
N ASP A 53 25.15 12.05 -17.41
CA ASP A 53 26.49 12.63 -17.44
C ASP A 53 26.73 13.31 -16.09
N ASN A 54 27.82 12.94 -15.41
CA ASN A 54 28.13 13.35 -14.03
C ASN A 54 28.40 14.86 -13.84
N GLU A 55 28.17 15.71 -14.85
CA GLU A 55 28.63 17.10 -14.82
C GLU A 55 27.54 18.18 -14.85
N LYS A 56 26.23 17.86 -14.97
CA LYS A 56 25.17 18.89 -14.89
C LYS A 56 23.95 18.41 -14.10
N VAL A 57 23.81 18.93 -12.87
CA VAL A 57 22.51 18.93 -12.17
C VAL A 57 21.56 19.76 -13.03
N ILE A 58 20.56 19.11 -13.63
CA ILE A 58 19.55 19.80 -14.44
C ILE A 58 18.57 20.42 -13.46
N GLU A 59 18.61 21.74 -13.29
CA GLU A 59 17.53 22.44 -12.58
C GLU A 59 16.24 22.33 -13.40
N ILE A 60 15.26 21.62 -12.86
CA ILE A 60 13.98 21.39 -13.52
C ILE A 60 13.04 22.51 -13.12
N ASP A 61 12.64 23.33 -14.10
CA ASP A 61 11.61 24.35 -13.90
C ASP A 61 10.28 23.72 -13.42
N GLU A 62 9.55 24.44 -12.56
CA GLU A 62 8.36 23.93 -11.90
C GLU A 62 7.24 23.61 -12.91
N GLU A 63 7.11 24.39 -13.98
CA GLU A 63 6.12 24.16 -15.04
C GLU A 63 6.41 22.85 -15.79
N THR A 64 7.68 22.64 -16.12
CA THR A 64 8.15 21.41 -16.78
C THR A 64 7.94 20.19 -15.89
N ASN A 65 8.26 20.29 -14.60
CA ASN A 65 8.02 19.25 -13.62
C ASN A 65 6.52 18.86 -13.54
N ARG A 66 5.61 19.84 -13.51
CA ARG A 66 4.16 19.60 -13.50
C ARG A 66 3.66 18.97 -14.81
N LYS A 67 4.19 19.40 -15.96
CA LYS A 67 3.80 18.84 -17.27
C LYS A 67 4.16 17.37 -17.38
N ILE A 68 5.39 17.01 -16.99
CA ILE A 68 5.85 15.61 -16.96
C ILE A 68 5.02 14.79 -15.98
N LEU A 69 4.79 15.32 -14.77
CA LEU A 69 3.98 14.65 -13.76
C LEU A 69 2.56 14.34 -14.26
N ARG A 70 1.88 15.30 -14.91
CA ARG A 70 0.55 15.09 -15.51
C ARG A 70 0.57 14.00 -16.58
N LYS A 71 1.63 13.93 -17.38
CA LYS A 71 1.79 12.93 -18.44
C LYS A 71 1.96 11.53 -17.86
N ILE A 72 2.75 11.39 -16.79
CA ILE A 72 2.90 10.15 -16.03
C ILE A 72 1.56 9.75 -15.40
N ASP A 73 0.90 10.70 -14.71
CA ASP A 73 -0.38 10.46 -14.06
C ASP A 73 -1.44 9.98 -15.07
N MET A 74 -1.57 10.63 -16.23
CA MET A 74 -2.56 10.25 -17.26
C MET A 74 -2.31 8.86 -17.88
N CYS A 75 -1.08 8.35 -17.85
CA CYS A 75 -0.76 7.05 -18.44
C CYS A 75 -0.78 5.92 -17.42
N LEU A 76 -0.17 6.12 -16.25
CA LEU A 76 0.03 5.07 -15.25
C LEU A 76 -1.14 4.97 -14.27
N MET A 77 -1.63 6.10 -13.76
CA MET A 77 -2.64 6.08 -12.69
C MET A 77 -3.94 5.40 -13.11
N PRO A 78 -4.53 5.64 -14.30
CA PRO A 78 -5.76 4.95 -14.71
C PRO A 78 -5.62 3.43 -14.71
N ILE A 79 -4.48 2.91 -15.18
CA ILE A 79 -4.23 1.46 -15.23
C ILE A 79 -4.05 0.91 -13.81
N MET A 80 -3.31 1.63 -12.96
CA MET A 80 -3.11 1.25 -11.55
C MET A 80 -4.44 1.25 -10.77
N CYS A 81 -5.24 2.30 -10.93
CA CYS A 81 -6.58 2.43 -10.36
C CYS A 81 -7.51 1.31 -10.83
N LEU A 82 -7.50 0.98 -12.13
CA LEU A 82 -8.34 -0.07 -12.70
C LEU A 82 -7.94 -1.46 -12.18
N LEU A 83 -6.64 -1.72 -11.99
CA LEU A 83 -6.19 -2.98 -11.41
C LEU A 83 -6.66 -3.14 -9.96
N TYR A 84 -6.47 -2.12 -9.12
CA TYR A 84 -6.93 -2.16 -7.72
C TYR A 84 -8.46 -2.30 -7.64
N CYS A 85 -9.19 -1.65 -8.54
CA CYS A 85 -10.63 -1.84 -8.72
C CYS A 85 -10.98 -3.32 -8.97
N PHE A 86 -10.30 -4.00 -9.91
CA PHE A 86 -10.58 -5.41 -10.22
C PHE A 86 -10.13 -6.37 -9.11
N GLN A 87 -9.01 -6.05 -8.45
CA GLN A 87 -8.51 -6.77 -7.28
C GLN A 87 -9.51 -6.77 -6.13
N PHE A 88 -10.08 -5.61 -5.81
CA PHE A 88 -11.07 -5.54 -4.76
C PHE A 88 -12.39 -6.20 -5.16
N MET A 89 -12.78 -6.08 -6.44
CA MET A 89 -13.97 -6.74 -6.98
C MET A 89 -13.91 -8.27 -6.87
N ASP A 90 -12.74 -8.88 -7.09
CA ASP A 90 -12.53 -10.31 -6.81
C ASP A 90 -12.80 -10.63 -5.34
N LYS A 91 -12.14 -9.93 -4.39
CA LYS A 91 -12.35 -10.17 -2.96
C LYS A 91 -13.83 -10.14 -2.57
N LEU A 92 -14.58 -9.18 -3.12
CA LEU A 92 -16.02 -9.03 -2.90
C LEU A 92 -16.88 -10.06 -3.64
N SER A 93 -16.36 -10.75 -4.66
CA SER A 93 -17.12 -11.74 -5.43
C SER A 93 -17.69 -12.85 -4.54
N ASN A 94 -16.99 -13.22 -3.46
CA ASN A 94 -17.51 -14.14 -2.44
C ASN A 94 -18.74 -13.59 -1.72
N SER A 95 -18.66 -12.34 -1.27
CA SER A 95 -19.75 -11.65 -0.59
C SER A 95 -20.99 -11.62 -1.48
N PHE A 96 -20.82 -11.22 -2.75
CA PHE A 96 -21.93 -11.21 -3.71
C PHE A 96 -22.49 -12.61 -3.97
N ALA A 97 -21.62 -13.58 -4.22
CA ALA A 97 -22.00 -14.97 -4.48
C ALA A 97 -22.75 -15.62 -3.30
N SER A 98 -22.44 -15.23 -2.06
CA SER A 98 -23.01 -15.81 -0.84
C SER A 98 -24.54 -15.64 -0.70
N ILE A 99 -25.11 -14.61 -1.33
CA ILE A 99 -26.56 -14.33 -1.34
C ILE A 99 -27.22 -14.73 -2.66
N LEU A 100 -26.47 -15.38 -3.57
CA LEU A 100 -26.90 -15.77 -4.92
C LEU A 100 -26.82 -17.29 -5.15
N GLY A 101 -26.82 -18.09 -4.08
CA GLY A 101 -26.88 -19.55 -4.16
C GLY A 101 -25.56 -20.29 -3.90
N LEU A 102 -24.44 -19.59 -3.65
CA LEU A 102 -23.13 -20.23 -3.42
C LEU A 102 -23.15 -21.16 -2.19
N ARG A 103 -23.79 -20.72 -1.10
CA ARG A 103 -23.79 -21.48 0.17
C ARG A 103 -24.61 -22.75 0.03
N GLU A 104 -25.72 -22.67 -0.69
CA GLU A 104 -26.63 -23.77 -0.97
C GLU A 104 -26.00 -24.77 -1.93
N ASP A 105 -25.44 -24.32 -3.06
CA ASP A 105 -24.84 -25.21 -4.08
C ASP A 105 -23.62 -25.98 -3.54
N LEU A 106 -22.81 -25.33 -2.70
CA LEU A 106 -21.63 -25.95 -2.08
C LEU A 106 -21.92 -26.63 -0.73
N ASN A 107 -23.19 -26.70 -0.30
CA ASN A 107 -23.62 -27.30 0.98
C ASN A 107 -22.78 -26.81 2.18
N MET A 108 -22.58 -25.50 2.28
CA MET A 108 -21.77 -24.91 3.35
C MET A 108 -22.51 -24.94 4.69
N VAL A 109 -21.88 -25.52 5.71
CA VAL A 109 -22.43 -25.62 7.08
C VAL A 109 -21.48 -24.98 8.09
N GLY A 110 -22.03 -24.28 9.08
CA GLY A 110 -21.25 -23.66 10.15
C GLY A 110 -20.21 -22.69 9.61
N ASP A 111 -18.95 -22.86 10.01
CA ASP A 111 -17.86 -21.94 9.70
C ASP A 111 -17.28 -22.14 8.28
N MET A 112 -17.86 -23.03 7.47
CA MET A 112 -17.36 -23.33 6.11
C MET A 112 -17.30 -22.09 5.23
N TYR A 113 -18.28 -21.18 5.34
CA TYR A 113 -18.25 -19.91 4.59
C TYR A 113 -17.14 -18.98 5.11
N SER A 114 -16.95 -18.87 6.42
CA SER A 114 -15.89 -18.06 7.03
C SER A 114 -14.49 -18.50 6.56
N TRP A 115 -14.29 -19.80 6.38
CA TRP A 115 -13.05 -20.36 5.82
C TRP A 115 -12.74 -19.93 4.38
N THR A 116 -13.73 -19.51 3.60
CA THR A 116 -13.50 -19.02 2.22
C THR A 116 -12.72 -17.69 2.20
N GLY A 117 -12.92 -16.84 3.21
CA GLY A 117 -12.15 -15.61 3.40
C GLY A 117 -10.80 -15.89 4.08
N THR A 118 -10.80 -16.72 5.13
CA THR A 118 -9.59 -17.06 5.91
C THR A 118 -8.53 -17.78 5.06
N SER A 119 -8.94 -18.75 4.22
CA SER A 119 -8.02 -19.52 3.35
C SER A 119 -7.30 -18.64 2.32
N PHE A 120 -8.00 -17.65 1.77
CA PHE A 120 -7.42 -16.64 0.88
C PHE A 120 -6.26 -15.89 1.54
N TYR A 121 -6.49 -15.33 2.73
CA TYR A 121 -5.43 -14.58 3.44
C TYR A 121 -4.32 -15.47 4.01
N LEU A 122 -4.58 -16.76 4.22
CA LEU A 122 -3.55 -17.73 4.57
C LEU A 122 -2.59 -17.98 3.38
N GLY A 123 -3.13 -18.15 2.18
CA GLY A 123 -2.33 -18.23 0.95
C GLY A 123 -1.53 -16.95 0.70
N TYR A 124 -2.17 -15.80 0.90
CA TYR A 124 -1.53 -14.49 0.79
C TYR A 124 -0.33 -14.37 1.74
N LEU A 125 -0.52 -14.66 3.03
CA LEU A 125 0.52 -14.52 4.05
C LEU A 125 1.76 -15.39 3.75
N VAL A 126 1.55 -16.62 3.31
CA VAL A 126 2.65 -17.56 3.02
C VAL A 126 3.41 -17.14 1.77
N PHE A 127 2.71 -16.64 0.75
CA PHE A 127 3.32 -16.34 -0.55
C PHE A 127 3.84 -14.90 -0.69
N GLU A 128 3.48 -14.00 0.22
CA GLU A 128 3.97 -12.61 0.26
C GLU A 128 5.50 -12.51 0.16
N PHE A 129 6.21 -13.34 0.93
CA PHE A 129 7.69 -13.35 0.94
C PHE A 129 8.28 -13.87 -0.38
N PRO A 130 7.87 -15.06 -0.89
CA PRO A 130 8.26 -15.51 -2.23
C PRO A 130 7.93 -14.50 -3.34
N ALA A 131 6.72 -13.94 -3.35
CA ALA A 131 6.29 -12.98 -4.35
C ALA A 131 7.19 -11.73 -4.35
N SER A 132 7.42 -11.15 -3.17
CA SER A 132 8.31 -10.00 -3.00
C SER A 132 9.74 -10.28 -3.48
N MET A 133 10.26 -11.50 -3.26
CA MET A 133 11.57 -11.90 -3.75
C MET A 133 11.61 -12.03 -5.28
N LEU A 134 10.55 -12.56 -5.90
CA LEU A 134 10.45 -12.67 -7.36
C LEU A 134 10.39 -11.29 -8.02
N LEU A 135 9.63 -10.35 -7.45
CA LEU A 135 9.53 -8.97 -7.95
C LEU A 135 10.86 -8.20 -7.90
N GLN A 136 11.77 -8.57 -7.00
CA GLN A 136 13.10 -7.97 -6.93
C GLN A 136 14.09 -8.59 -7.93
N ARG A 137 13.83 -9.82 -8.41
CA ARG A 137 14.73 -10.54 -9.32
C ARG A 137 14.34 -10.40 -10.79
N PHE A 138 13.05 -10.25 -11.06
CA PHE A 138 12.49 -10.19 -12.42
C PHE A 138 11.90 -8.81 -12.71
N PRO A 139 11.68 -8.45 -13.98
CA PRO A 139 10.98 -7.23 -14.34
C PRO A 139 9.62 -7.16 -13.66
N VAL A 140 9.39 -6.09 -12.90
CA VAL A 140 8.25 -5.95 -11.97
C VAL A 140 6.93 -6.07 -12.74
N VAL A 141 6.77 -5.32 -13.84
CA VAL A 141 5.50 -5.27 -14.57
C VAL A 141 5.19 -6.61 -15.19
N LYS A 142 6.16 -7.23 -15.88
CA LYS A 142 5.95 -8.53 -16.53
C LYS A 142 5.60 -9.63 -15.54
N THR A 143 6.29 -9.65 -14.39
CA THR A 143 6.04 -10.65 -13.34
C THR A 143 4.63 -10.50 -12.77
N VAL A 144 4.24 -9.26 -12.47
CA VAL A 144 2.90 -8.94 -11.94
C VAL A 144 1.81 -9.26 -12.96
N SER A 145 2.02 -8.93 -14.25
CA SER A 145 1.07 -9.28 -15.31
C SER A 145 0.85 -10.78 -15.44
N VAL A 146 1.91 -11.59 -15.34
CA VAL A 146 1.77 -13.06 -15.36
C VAL A 146 0.94 -13.52 -14.16
N PHE A 147 1.20 -13.00 -12.96
CA PHE A 147 0.39 -13.31 -11.79
C PHE A 147 -1.07 -12.90 -11.97
N ILE A 148 -1.35 -11.72 -12.53
CA ILE A 148 -2.72 -11.24 -12.79
C ILE A 148 -3.46 -12.13 -13.79
N ILE A 149 -2.78 -12.57 -14.85
CA ILE A 149 -3.40 -13.46 -15.86
C ILE A 149 -3.74 -14.82 -15.24
N ILE A 150 -2.78 -15.43 -14.51
CA ILE A 150 -3.02 -16.72 -13.83
C ILE A 150 -4.10 -16.57 -12.77
N TRP A 151 -4.07 -15.47 -12.02
CA TRP A 151 -5.08 -15.10 -11.03
C TRP A 151 -6.49 -15.05 -11.66
N GLY A 152 -6.66 -14.34 -12.77
CA GLY A 152 -7.95 -14.28 -13.46
C GLY A 152 -8.42 -15.64 -13.99
N VAL A 153 -7.50 -16.51 -14.43
CA VAL A 153 -7.83 -17.90 -14.82
C VAL A 153 -8.32 -18.70 -13.62
N ILE A 154 -7.61 -18.62 -12.48
CA ILE A 154 -8.01 -19.29 -11.23
C ILE A 154 -9.38 -18.78 -10.77
N LEU A 155 -9.65 -17.48 -10.94
CA LEU A 155 -10.95 -16.90 -10.62
C LEU A 155 -12.07 -17.53 -11.46
N CYS A 156 -11.90 -17.64 -12.79
CA CYS A 156 -12.87 -18.33 -13.65
C CYS A 156 -13.14 -19.78 -13.22
N LEU A 157 -12.08 -20.49 -12.77
CA LEU A 157 -12.18 -21.88 -12.32
C LEU A 157 -13.00 -22.07 -11.04
N HIS A 158 -13.30 -21.01 -10.26
CA HIS A 158 -14.14 -21.11 -9.07
C HIS A 158 -15.59 -21.53 -9.37
N SER A 159 -16.03 -21.45 -10.63
CA SER A 159 -17.36 -21.86 -11.07
C SER A 159 -17.58 -23.37 -11.13
N ILE A 160 -16.51 -24.17 -11.03
CA ILE A 160 -16.52 -25.63 -11.30
C ILE A 160 -16.53 -26.50 -10.02
N PRO A 161 -15.66 -26.26 -9.01
CA PRO A 161 -15.39 -27.26 -7.99
C PRO A 161 -16.44 -27.32 -6.88
N GLN A 162 -16.47 -28.46 -6.20
CA GLN A 162 -17.10 -28.63 -4.89
C GLN A 162 -16.31 -27.88 -3.80
N TYR A 163 -16.85 -27.78 -2.59
CA TYR A 163 -16.28 -26.97 -1.49
C TYR A 163 -14.76 -27.12 -1.28
N ALA A 164 -14.23 -28.34 -1.23
CA ALA A 164 -12.80 -28.55 -1.02
C ALA A 164 -11.94 -27.95 -2.14
N GLY A 165 -12.37 -28.10 -3.40
CA GLY A 165 -11.70 -27.49 -4.54
C GLY A 165 -11.88 -25.97 -4.55
N PHE A 166 -13.04 -25.46 -4.11
CA PHE A 166 -13.27 -24.02 -3.95
C PHE A 166 -12.30 -23.40 -2.94
N ILE A 167 -12.08 -24.03 -1.79
CA ILE A 167 -11.09 -23.57 -0.78
C ILE A 167 -9.65 -23.66 -1.32
N ALA A 168 -9.32 -24.70 -2.07
CA ALA A 168 -8.01 -24.82 -2.69
C ALA A 168 -7.75 -23.69 -3.69
N LEU A 169 -8.71 -23.41 -4.59
CA LEU A 169 -8.62 -22.30 -5.53
C LEU A 169 -8.54 -20.97 -4.79
N ARG A 170 -9.31 -20.77 -3.71
CA ARG A 170 -9.23 -19.57 -2.86
C ARG A 170 -7.86 -19.35 -2.24
N THR A 171 -7.21 -20.43 -1.79
CA THR A 171 -5.86 -20.35 -1.23
C THR A 171 -4.86 -19.94 -2.31
N ILE A 172 -4.92 -20.56 -3.49
CA ILE A 172 -4.04 -20.23 -4.63
C ILE A 172 -4.28 -18.79 -5.12
N LEU A 173 -5.53 -18.35 -5.13
CA LEU A 173 -5.92 -16.98 -5.47
C LEU A 173 -5.20 -15.98 -4.57
N GLY A 174 -5.24 -16.20 -3.25
CA GLY A 174 -4.54 -15.36 -2.28
C GLY A 174 -3.03 -15.36 -2.46
N MET A 175 -2.44 -16.51 -2.82
CA MET A 175 -1.01 -16.58 -3.14
C MET A 175 -0.66 -15.65 -4.31
N LEU A 176 -1.41 -15.70 -5.41
CA LEU A 176 -1.12 -14.90 -6.60
C LEU A 176 -1.36 -13.40 -6.35
N GLU A 177 -2.42 -13.05 -5.63
CA GLU A 177 -2.81 -11.66 -5.38
C GLU A 177 -1.83 -10.93 -4.44
N SER A 178 -1.09 -11.65 -3.59
CA SER A 178 -0.09 -11.10 -2.67
C SER A 178 0.97 -10.23 -3.36
N SER A 179 1.27 -10.51 -4.62
CA SER A 179 2.28 -9.79 -5.39
C SER A 179 1.89 -8.36 -5.79
N VAL A 180 0.60 -8.02 -5.83
CA VAL A 180 0.12 -6.77 -6.45
C VAL A 180 0.49 -5.56 -5.60
N THR A 181 0.28 -5.63 -4.29
CA THR A 181 0.58 -4.53 -3.37
C THR A 181 2.07 -4.15 -3.33
N PRO A 182 3.02 -5.07 -3.09
CA PRO A 182 4.44 -4.74 -3.10
C PRO A 182 4.90 -4.25 -4.48
N ALA A 183 4.39 -4.81 -5.57
CA ALA A 183 4.70 -4.32 -6.91
C ALA A 183 4.27 -2.87 -7.12
N PHE A 184 3.08 -2.50 -6.67
CA PHE A 184 2.58 -1.14 -6.83
C PHE A 184 3.35 -0.13 -5.99
N VAL A 185 3.81 -0.53 -4.81
CA VAL A 185 4.72 0.29 -4.01
C VAL A 185 6.03 0.52 -4.76
N ILE A 186 6.62 -0.53 -5.35
CA ILE A 186 7.84 -0.42 -6.17
C ILE A 186 7.59 0.51 -7.37
N LEU A 187 6.53 0.27 -8.14
CA LEU A 187 6.20 1.10 -9.31
C LEU A 187 5.96 2.56 -8.89
N THR A 188 5.21 2.82 -7.82
CA THR A 188 4.98 4.20 -7.36
C THR A 188 6.31 4.87 -6.97
N SER A 189 7.22 4.14 -6.31
CA SER A 189 8.54 4.68 -5.95
C SER A 189 9.44 4.95 -7.16
N GLN A 190 9.25 4.22 -8.26
CA GLN A 190 10.02 4.34 -9.50
C GLN A 190 9.57 5.50 -10.40
N TRP A 191 8.40 6.08 -10.18
CA TRP A 191 7.83 7.10 -11.07
C TRP A 191 7.56 8.45 -10.37
N TYR A 192 7.44 8.44 -9.04
CA TYR A 192 6.99 9.59 -8.25
C TYR A 192 8.00 10.03 -7.19
N LYS A 193 8.05 11.34 -6.94
CA LYS A 193 8.82 11.90 -5.83
C LYS A 193 8.24 11.49 -4.48
N LYS A 194 9.05 11.41 -3.42
CA LYS A 194 8.61 11.02 -2.06
C LYS A 194 7.35 11.79 -1.60
N GLU A 195 7.30 13.08 -1.87
CA GLU A 195 6.17 13.97 -1.52
C GLU A 195 4.91 13.69 -2.34
N GLU A 196 5.06 13.18 -3.57
CA GLU A 196 3.97 12.89 -4.49
C GLU A 196 3.34 11.52 -4.22
N GLN A 197 4.11 10.57 -3.68
CA GLN A 197 3.72 9.16 -3.50
C GLN A 197 2.46 8.99 -2.64
N PHE A 198 2.34 9.70 -1.52
CA PHE A 198 1.21 9.53 -0.58
C PHE A 198 -0.15 9.73 -1.25
N ILE A 199 -0.32 10.84 -2.00
CA ILE A 199 -1.60 11.17 -2.64
C ILE A 199 -1.92 10.17 -3.75
N ARG A 200 -0.93 9.71 -4.52
CA ARG A 200 -1.14 8.69 -5.56
C ARG A 200 -1.51 7.35 -4.95
N THR A 201 -0.83 6.97 -3.87
CA THR A 201 -1.19 5.79 -3.08
C THR A 201 -2.62 5.84 -2.58
N ALA A 202 -3.04 6.97 -2.00
CA ALA A 202 -4.42 7.14 -1.58
C ALA A 202 -5.42 7.05 -2.74
N LEU A 203 -5.08 7.61 -3.91
CA LEU A 203 -5.95 7.64 -5.08
C LEU A 203 -6.17 6.25 -5.70
N TRP A 204 -5.11 5.45 -5.90
CA TRP A 204 -5.33 4.11 -6.45
C TRP A 204 -5.98 3.17 -5.44
N PHE A 205 -5.77 3.38 -4.13
CA PHE A 205 -6.43 2.60 -3.08
C PHE A 205 -7.92 2.95 -2.97
N SER A 206 -8.30 4.22 -3.14
CA SER A 206 -9.71 4.64 -3.10
C SER A 206 -10.54 4.07 -4.26
N CYS A 207 -9.89 3.63 -5.35
CA CYS A 207 -10.55 2.94 -6.45
C CYS A 207 -11.12 1.55 -6.09
N ASN A 208 -10.81 1.01 -4.91
CA ASN A 208 -11.53 -0.14 -4.34
C ASN A 208 -13.06 0.13 -4.32
N GLY A 209 -13.48 1.36 -3.99
CA GLY A 209 -14.89 1.74 -4.01
C GLY A 209 -15.51 1.69 -5.40
N ILE A 210 -14.74 1.98 -6.47
CA ILE A 210 -15.19 1.78 -7.85
C ILE A 210 -15.40 0.28 -8.12
N GLY A 211 -14.48 -0.56 -7.63
CA GLY A 211 -14.59 -2.02 -7.69
C GLY A 211 -15.88 -2.53 -7.03
N MET A 212 -16.27 -1.93 -5.91
CA MET A 212 -17.53 -2.27 -5.25
C MET A 212 -18.76 -1.81 -6.06
N ILE A 213 -18.74 -0.61 -6.64
CA ILE A 213 -19.83 -0.11 -7.50
C ILE A 213 -20.02 -0.99 -8.73
N LEU A 214 -18.93 -1.29 -9.46
CA LEU A 214 -18.96 -2.09 -10.67
C LEU A 214 -19.28 -3.56 -10.36
N GLY A 215 -18.65 -4.13 -9.34
CA GLY A 215 -18.87 -5.51 -8.93
C GLY A 215 -20.29 -5.78 -8.45
N ALA A 216 -20.76 -5.02 -7.46
CA ALA A 216 -22.08 -5.23 -6.87
C ALA A 216 -23.21 -4.78 -7.81
N GLY A 217 -23.07 -3.57 -8.37
CA GLY A 217 -24.12 -2.93 -9.17
C GLY A 217 -24.12 -3.35 -10.63
N ALA A 218 -22.98 -3.26 -11.32
CA ALA A 218 -22.94 -3.53 -12.75
C ALA A 218 -22.91 -5.04 -13.08
N ILE A 219 -22.24 -5.85 -12.27
CA ILE A 219 -22.10 -7.30 -12.52
C ILE A 219 -23.13 -8.07 -11.71
N ALA A 220 -23.00 -8.14 -10.38
CA ALA A 220 -23.78 -9.06 -9.56
C ALA A 220 -25.29 -8.80 -9.63
N TYR A 221 -25.73 -7.54 -9.53
CA TYR A 221 -27.16 -7.20 -9.62
C TYR A 221 -27.76 -7.60 -10.97
N ASN A 222 -27.10 -7.27 -12.09
CA ASN A 222 -27.62 -7.59 -13.42
C ASN A 222 -27.62 -9.10 -13.70
N VAL A 223 -26.58 -9.81 -13.26
CA VAL A 223 -26.53 -11.28 -13.36
C VAL A 223 -27.65 -11.93 -12.57
N HIS A 224 -27.97 -11.40 -11.38
CA HIS A 224 -29.10 -11.88 -10.59
C HIS A 224 -30.46 -11.54 -11.21
N ALA A 225 -30.64 -10.31 -11.71
CA ALA A 225 -31.88 -9.86 -12.34
C ALA A 225 -32.24 -10.70 -13.57
N ASP A 226 -31.25 -11.09 -14.37
CA ASP A 226 -31.42 -11.89 -15.58
C ASP A 226 -31.12 -13.39 -15.37
N GLN A 227 -31.07 -13.87 -14.12
CA GLN A 227 -30.71 -15.26 -13.79
C GLN A 227 -31.53 -16.31 -14.56
N ALA A 228 -32.81 -16.04 -14.84
CA ALA A 228 -33.68 -16.94 -15.60
C ALA A 228 -33.29 -17.11 -17.09
N LYS A 229 -32.48 -16.19 -17.63
CA LYS A 229 -32.00 -16.23 -19.04
C LYS A 229 -30.72 -17.03 -19.21
N TYR A 230 -30.01 -17.33 -18.11
CA TYR A 230 -28.71 -17.98 -18.17
C TYR A 230 -28.81 -19.47 -17.87
N SER A 231 -27.95 -20.26 -18.51
CA SER A 231 -27.82 -21.71 -18.25
C SER A 231 -26.99 -22.03 -17.02
N LEU A 232 -26.23 -21.05 -16.51
CA LEU A 232 -25.39 -21.16 -15.33
C LEU A 232 -25.99 -20.36 -14.18
N GLU A 233 -25.74 -20.83 -12.95
CA GLU A 233 -26.14 -20.13 -11.74
C GLU A 233 -25.46 -18.76 -11.62
N ALA A 234 -26.19 -17.80 -11.05
CA ALA A 234 -25.75 -16.41 -10.95
C ALA A 234 -24.39 -16.27 -10.25
N TRP A 235 -24.15 -17.01 -9.17
CA TRP A 235 -22.90 -16.95 -8.42
C TRP A 235 -21.68 -17.42 -9.25
N LYS A 236 -21.86 -18.45 -10.11
CA LYS A 236 -20.80 -18.97 -11.00
C LYS A 236 -20.41 -17.93 -12.05
N LEU A 237 -21.40 -17.21 -12.58
CA LEU A 237 -21.19 -16.17 -13.59
C LEU A 237 -20.40 -14.96 -13.04
N ILE A 238 -20.59 -14.60 -11.76
CA ILE A 238 -19.83 -13.51 -11.13
C ILE A 238 -18.32 -13.79 -11.19
N PHE A 239 -17.91 -15.01 -10.84
CA PHE A 239 -16.51 -15.41 -10.89
C PHE A 239 -15.95 -15.44 -12.32
N ILE A 240 -16.73 -15.95 -13.28
CA ILE A 240 -16.31 -16.02 -14.69
C ILE A 240 -16.14 -14.62 -15.29
N ILE A 241 -17.11 -13.72 -15.10
CA ILE A 241 -17.07 -12.37 -15.66
C ILE A 241 -15.89 -11.59 -15.05
N THR A 242 -15.75 -11.62 -13.72
CA THR A 242 -14.66 -10.94 -13.01
C THR A 242 -13.30 -11.49 -13.42
N GLY A 243 -13.18 -12.82 -13.57
CA GLY A 243 -11.94 -13.46 -14.02
C GLY A 243 -11.55 -13.08 -15.45
N CYS A 244 -12.50 -13.09 -16.38
CA CYS A 244 -12.27 -12.65 -17.77
C CYS A 244 -11.82 -11.19 -17.86
N LEU A 245 -12.44 -10.28 -17.09
CA LEU A 245 -12.02 -8.88 -17.02
C LEU A 245 -10.60 -8.75 -16.46
N THR A 246 -10.25 -9.53 -15.44
CA THR A 246 -8.93 -9.56 -14.83
C THR A 246 -7.86 -10.07 -15.81
N ILE A 247 -8.15 -11.14 -16.56
CA ILE A 247 -7.25 -11.66 -17.61
C ILE A 247 -7.00 -10.59 -18.67
N PHE A 248 -8.06 -9.95 -19.17
CA PHE A 248 -7.96 -8.90 -20.17
C PHE A 248 -7.09 -7.74 -19.70
N LEU A 249 -7.30 -7.27 -18.46
CA LEU A 249 -6.48 -6.23 -17.86
C LEU A 249 -5.02 -6.66 -17.66
N GLY A 250 -4.78 -7.91 -17.27
CA GLY A 250 -3.44 -8.47 -17.15
C GLY A 250 -2.64 -8.39 -18.47
N PHE A 251 -3.29 -8.70 -19.60
CA PHE A 251 -2.68 -8.53 -20.93
C PHE A 251 -2.43 -7.06 -21.29
N ILE A 252 -3.37 -6.16 -20.96
CA ILE A 252 -3.18 -4.71 -21.17
C ILE A 252 -1.96 -4.22 -20.39
N ILE A 253 -1.83 -4.56 -19.11
CA ILE A 253 -0.69 -4.15 -18.28
C ILE A 253 0.61 -4.68 -18.86
N MET A 254 0.62 -5.94 -19.31
CA MET A 254 1.82 -6.58 -19.86
C MET A 254 2.36 -5.86 -21.11
N ILE A 255 1.48 -5.27 -21.92
CA ILE A 255 1.84 -4.64 -23.19
C ILE A 255 2.03 -3.12 -23.02
N HIS A 256 1.13 -2.45 -22.30
CA HIS A 256 1.09 -0.99 -22.23
C HIS A 256 1.93 -0.38 -21.11
N PHE A 257 2.13 -1.10 -20.00
CA PHE A 257 2.79 -0.54 -18.83
C PHE A 257 4.32 -0.71 -18.92
N PRO A 258 5.11 0.39 -18.95
CA PRO A 258 6.57 0.27 -19.06
C PRO A 258 7.23 -0.16 -17.74
N ASP A 259 8.15 -1.14 -17.82
CA ASP A 259 8.92 -1.66 -16.67
C ASP A 259 9.81 -0.60 -15.99
N THR A 260 10.29 0.38 -16.75
CA THR A 260 11.23 1.41 -16.26
C THR A 260 10.96 2.75 -16.95
N PRO A 261 11.24 3.89 -16.30
CA PRO A 261 11.10 5.21 -16.93
C PRO A 261 11.89 5.38 -18.22
N THR A 262 13.04 4.71 -18.35
CA THR A 262 13.89 4.73 -19.56
C THR A 262 13.25 4.01 -20.76
N LYS A 263 12.37 3.04 -20.52
CA LYS A 263 11.63 2.28 -21.55
C LYS A 263 10.22 2.83 -21.80
N ALA A 264 9.89 4.00 -21.24
CA ALA A 264 8.59 4.62 -21.39
C ALA A 264 8.33 5.03 -22.85
N TRP A 265 7.35 4.39 -23.50
CA TRP A 265 7.00 4.69 -24.90
C TRP A 265 6.29 6.04 -25.07
N PHE A 266 5.66 6.55 -24.02
CA PHE A 266 4.93 7.82 -24.04
C PHE A 266 5.83 9.04 -23.75
N LEU A 267 7.08 8.85 -23.31
CA LEU A 267 8.02 9.93 -23.01
C LEU A 267 9.06 10.11 -24.12
N ASN A 268 9.42 11.36 -24.41
CA ASN A 268 10.54 11.69 -25.28
C ASN A 268 11.88 11.50 -24.52
N ASP A 269 13.01 11.40 -25.23
CA ASP A 269 14.31 11.10 -24.59
C ASP A 269 14.76 12.17 -23.60
N GLU A 270 14.42 13.44 -23.84
CA GLU A 270 14.63 14.53 -22.88
C GLU A 270 13.76 14.36 -21.62
N GLU A 271 12.46 14.06 -21.80
CA GLU A 271 11.54 13.83 -20.68
C GLU A 271 11.97 12.62 -19.84
N LYS A 272 12.50 11.56 -20.46
CA LYS A 272 13.04 10.40 -19.75
C LYS A 272 14.21 10.78 -18.84
N ARG A 273 15.15 11.60 -19.32
CA ARG A 273 16.28 12.11 -18.51
C ARG A 273 15.78 12.95 -17.34
N LEU A 274 14.81 13.83 -17.59
CA LEU A 274 14.20 14.65 -16.53
C LEU A 274 13.50 13.79 -15.49
N VAL A 275 12.79 12.73 -15.88
CA VAL A 275 12.16 11.80 -14.92
C VAL A 275 13.20 11.09 -14.05
N VAL A 276 14.30 10.61 -14.63
CA VAL A 276 15.39 9.98 -13.88
C VAL A 276 15.98 10.95 -12.86
N GLU A 277 16.23 12.21 -13.25
CA GLU A 277 16.75 13.23 -12.33
C GLU A 277 15.74 13.60 -11.24
N ARG A 278 14.43 13.66 -11.56
CA ARG A 278 13.36 13.85 -10.56
C ARG A 278 13.32 12.75 -9.51
N ILE A 279 13.62 11.51 -9.90
CA ILE A 279 13.60 10.37 -8.96
C ILE A 279 14.90 10.32 -8.16
N ARG A 280 16.02 10.78 -8.72
CA ARG A 280 17.32 10.87 -8.03
C ARG A 280 17.23 11.68 -6.74
N THR A 281 16.43 12.74 -6.71
CA THR A 281 16.21 13.56 -5.50
C THR A 281 15.54 12.80 -4.36
N ASN A 282 14.94 11.64 -4.61
CA ASN A 282 14.34 10.86 -3.53
C ASN A 282 15.38 10.35 -2.52
N GLN A 283 16.69 10.34 -2.87
CA GLN A 283 17.81 9.84 -2.04
C GLN A 283 17.57 8.45 -1.40
N GLN A 284 16.50 7.76 -1.81
CA GLN A 284 16.28 6.36 -1.59
C GLN A 284 17.18 5.68 -2.61
N GLY A 285 18.49 5.67 -2.31
CA GLY A 285 19.46 4.96 -3.14
C GLY A 285 18.89 3.60 -3.49
N PHE A 286 19.12 3.15 -4.73
CA PHE A 286 18.78 1.79 -5.15
C PHE A 286 19.29 0.85 -4.07
N GLY A 287 18.34 0.31 -3.30
CA GLY A 287 18.53 -0.05 -1.90
C GLY A 287 19.84 -0.80 -1.67
N ASN A 288 20.55 -0.48 -0.60
CA ASN A 288 21.68 -1.29 -0.19
C ASN A 288 21.17 -2.72 0.01
N LYS A 289 21.35 -3.59 -1.00
CA LYS A 289 20.81 -4.97 -1.03
C LYS A 289 21.41 -5.84 0.07
N ARG A 290 22.39 -5.33 0.83
CA ARG A 290 23.02 -6.03 1.94
C ARG A 290 22.15 -5.96 3.17
N PHE A 291 21.61 -7.12 3.54
CA PHE A 291 20.95 -7.34 4.81
C PHE A 291 21.90 -7.03 5.99
N LYS A 292 21.47 -6.13 6.88
CA LYS A 292 22.20 -5.75 8.09
C LYS A 292 21.52 -6.34 9.33
N LYS A 293 22.18 -7.32 9.96
CA LYS A 293 21.63 -8.02 11.14
C LYS A 293 21.31 -7.09 12.31
N HIS A 294 22.10 -6.03 12.56
CA HIS A 294 21.83 -5.09 13.65
C HIS A 294 20.53 -4.30 13.41
N GLN A 295 20.29 -3.81 12.18
CA GLN A 295 19.06 -3.11 11.82
C GLN A 295 17.83 -4.03 11.91
N PHE A 296 17.98 -5.31 11.54
CA PHE A 296 16.94 -6.32 11.70
C PHE A 296 16.57 -6.54 13.17
N ILE A 297 17.57 -6.71 14.05
CA ILE A 297 17.35 -6.87 15.49
C ILE A 297 16.76 -5.58 16.09
N GLU A 298 17.21 -4.41 15.64
CA GLU A 298 16.62 -3.14 16.06
C GLU A 298 15.13 -3.05 15.68
N ALA A 299 14.76 -3.44 14.46
CA ALA A 299 13.36 -3.46 14.02
C ALA A 299 12.47 -4.32 14.93
N LEU A 300 12.97 -5.50 15.34
CA LEU A 300 12.26 -6.44 16.22
C LEU A 300 12.16 -5.96 17.67
N MET A 301 13.13 -5.20 18.16
CA MET A 301 13.10 -4.64 19.52
C MET A 301 12.39 -3.28 19.58
N ASP A 302 12.01 -2.71 18.43
CA ASP A 302 11.38 -1.40 18.38
C ASP A 302 9.89 -1.48 18.75
N ILE A 303 9.50 -0.82 19.84
CA ILE A 303 8.11 -0.76 20.29
C ILE A 303 7.18 -0.20 19.21
N LYS A 304 7.65 0.74 18.38
CA LYS A 304 6.85 1.36 17.31
C LYS A 304 6.47 0.36 16.22
N THR A 305 7.39 -0.57 15.90
CA THR A 305 7.10 -1.69 14.96
C THR A 305 5.93 -2.54 15.45
N TRP A 306 5.89 -2.85 16.74
CA TRP A 306 4.79 -3.63 17.32
C TRP A 306 3.49 -2.84 17.47
N LEU A 307 3.56 -1.53 17.69
CA LEU A 307 2.37 -0.67 17.60
C LEU A 307 1.78 -0.69 16.18
N PHE A 308 2.61 -0.61 15.14
CA PHE A 308 2.15 -0.78 13.77
C PHE A 308 1.51 -2.14 13.52
N PHE A 309 2.11 -3.21 14.04
CA PHE A 309 1.56 -4.56 13.94
C PHE A 309 0.18 -4.69 14.60
N ILE A 310 0.02 -4.19 15.83
CA ILE A 310 -1.25 -4.23 16.56
C ILE A 310 -2.31 -3.40 15.84
N PHE A 311 -1.96 -2.21 15.36
CA PHE A 311 -2.86 -1.41 14.54
C PHE A 311 -3.29 -2.17 13.28
N ALA A 312 -2.36 -2.80 12.57
CA ALA A 312 -2.66 -3.54 11.35
C ALA A 312 -3.65 -4.67 11.63
N ILE A 313 -3.49 -5.42 12.71
CA ILE A 313 -4.46 -6.47 13.09
C ILE A 313 -5.81 -5.85 13.44
N ALA A 314 -5.84 -4.88 14.35
CA ALA A 314 -7.07 -4.28 14.84
C ALA A 314 -7.86 -3.62 13.70
N ASN A 315 -7.21 -2.89 12.80
CA ASN A 315 -7.89 -2.24 11.68
C ASN A 315 -8.41 -3.26 10.64
N ASN A 316 -7.76 -4.42 10.50
CA ASN A 316 -8.08 -5.38 9.45
C ASN A 316 -8.98 -6.56 9.89
N ILE A 317 -9.16 -6.81 11.18
CA ILE A 317 -10.19 -7.75 11.67
C ILE A 317 -11.59 -7.32 11.19
N PRO A 318 -12.03 -6.06 11.40
CA PRO A 318 -13.28 -5.57 10.84
C PRO A 318 -13.32 -5.66 9.31
N ASN A 319 -12.20 -5.36 8.65
CA ASN A 319 -12.11 -5.35 7.19
C ASN A 319 -12.40 -6.73 6.60
N GLY A 320 -11.66 -7.75 7.04
CA GLY A 320 -11.85 -9.12 6.56
C GLY A 320 -13.25 -9.65 6.82
N GLY A 321 -13.85 -9.27 7.96
CA GLY A 321 -15.22 -9.62 8.32
C GLY A 321 -16.25 -8.98 7.39
N ILE A 322 -16.27 -7.64 7.32
CA ILE A 322 -17.26 -6.87 6.55
C ILE A 322 -17.13 -7.14 5.05
N THR A 323 -15.90 -7.26 4.51
CA THR A 323 -15.70 -7.56 3.09
C THR A 323 -16.27 -8.92 2.68
N ASN A 324 -16.19 -9.95 3.54
CA ASN A 324 -16.75 -11.28 3.23
C ASN A 324 -18.25 -11.40 3.55
N PHE A 325 -18.72 -10.74 4.61
CA PHE A 325 -20.11 -10.87 5.08
C PHE A 325 -21.00 -9.69 4.68
N GLY A 326 -20.52 -8.72 3.90
CA GLY A 326 -21.25 -7.49 3.60
C GLY A 326 -22.64 -7.70 3.00
N SER A 327 -22.74 -8.54 1.97
CA SER A 327 -24.03 -8.93 1.38
C SER A 327 -24.93 -9.67 2.38
N ILE A 328 -24.36 -10.57 3.18
CA ILE A 328 -25.09 -11.31 4.23
C ILE A 328 -25.65 -10.34 5.28
N LEU A 329 -24.83 -9.38 5.74
CA LEU A 329 -25.24 -8.36 6.70
C LEU A 329 -26.39 -7.51 6.17
N LEU A 330 -26.32 -7.08 4.90
CA LEU A 330 -27.41 -6.33 4.27
C LEU A 330 -28.69 -7.17 4.16
N THR A 331 -28.60 -8.43 3.75
CA THR A 331 -29.79 -9.31 3.76
C THR A 331 -30.33 -9.55 5.18
N GLY A 332 -29.45 -9.62 6.19
CA GLY A 332 -29.83 -9.72 7.60
C GLY A 332 -30.51 -8.47 8.15
N MET A 333 -30.32 -7.31 7.51
CA MET A 333 -31.06 -6.07 7.80
C MET A 333 -32.47 -6.05 7.18
N GLY A 334 -32.84 -7.08 6.41
CA GLY A 334 -34.16 -7.21 5.78
C GLY A 334 -34.24 -6.77 4.32
N TYR A 335 -33.10 -6.45 3.68
CA TYR A 335 -33.05 -6.20 2.24
C TYR A 335 -33.14 -7.51 1.45
N SER A 336 -33.84 -7.49 0.31
CA SER A 336 -33.78 -8.62 -0.63
C SER A 336 -32.37 -8.77 -1.23
N PRO A 337 -31.98 -9.94 -1.79
CA PRO A 337 -30.66 -10.12 -2.39
C PRO A 337 -30.34 -9.07 -3.48
N ALA A 338 -31.31 -8.75 -4.34
CA ALA A 338 -31.15 -7.72 -5.37
C ALA A 338 -30.92 -6.33 -4.75
N GLU A 339 -31.70 -5.96 -3.75
CA GLU A 339 -31.54 -4.68 -3.04
C GLU A 339 -30.21 -4.63 -2.28
N ALA A 340 -29.80 -5.71 -1.62
CA ALA A 340 -28.53 -5.80 -0.90
C ALA A 340 -27.32 -5.53 -1.83
N LEU A 341 -27.36 -6.01 -3.07
CA LEU A 341 -26.33 -5.71 -4.07
C LEU A 341 -26.31 -4.22 -4.46
N LEU A 342 -27.48 -3.63 -4.71
CA LEU A 342 -27.59 -2.19 -5.01
C LEU A 342 -27.15 -1.31 -3.83
N MET A 343 -27.46 -1.71 -2.60
CA MET A 343 -27.11 -1.00 -1.37
C MET A 343 -25.60 -1.00 -1.09
N GLN A 344 -24.80 -1.80 -1.80
CA GLN A 344 -23.33 -1.68 -1.72
C GLN A 344 -22.78 -0.56 -2.61
N MET A 345 -23.50 -0.11 -3.65
CA MET A 345 -23.00 0.96 -4.54
C MET A 345 -22.79 2.30 -3.80
N PRO A 346 -23.70 2.78 -2.92
CA PRO A 346 -23.47 4.00 -2.16
C PRO A 346 -22.26 3.91 -1.25
N SER A 347 -22.01 2.74 -0.66
CA SER A 347 -20.83 2.47 0.17
C SER A 347 -19.53 2.67 -0.61
N GLY A 348 -19.52 2.29 -1.90
CA GLY A 348 -18.36 2.45 -2.77
C GLY A 348 -18.14 3.89 -3.19
N ALA A 349 -19.23 4.67 -3.37
CA ALA A 349 -19.13 6.10 -3.62
C ALA A 349 -18.56 6.85 -2.40
N VAL A 350 -18.97 6.45 -1.18
CA VAL A 350 -18.42 6.98 0.07
C VAL A 350 -16.92 6.68 0.19
N GLU A 351 -16.47 5.49 -0.21
CA GLU A 351 -15.05 5.13 -0.21
C GLU A 351 -14.25 6.01 -1.17
N VAL A 352 -14.68 6.11 -2.43
CA VAL A 352 -13.96 6.89 -3.46
C VAL A 352 -13.86 8.35 -3.05
N VAL A 353 -14.98 8.97 -2.69
CA VAL A 353 -15.03 10.40 -2.37
C VAL A 353 -14.40 10.66 -1.00
N GLY A 354 -14.80 9.91 0.02
CA GLY A 354 -14.38 10.16 1.39
C GLY A 354 -12.91 9.87 1.65
N CYS A 355 -12.37 8.74 1.17
CA CYS A 355 -10.94 8.45 1.32
C CYS A 355 -10.09 9.49 0.57
N THR A 356 -10.50 9.90 -0.63
CA THR A 356 -9.79 10.92 -1.41
C THR A 356 -9.83 12.29 -0.70
N LEU A 357 -10.99 12.71 -0.17
CA LEU A 357 -11.11 13.96 0.57
C LEU A 357 -10.26 13.96 1.85
N LEU A 358 -10.30 12.88 2.63
CA LEU A 358 -9.49 12.75 3.86
C LEU A 358 -7.99 12.74 3.54
N ALA A 359 -7.57 12.07 2.47
CA ALA A 359 -6.18 12.08 2.03
C ALA A 359 -5.71 13.47 1.57
N CYS A 360 -6.55 14.18 0.81
CA CYS A 360 -6.31 15.57 0.40
C CYS A 360 -6.27 16.54 1.60
N GLY A 361 -6.81 16.16 2.75
CA GLY A 361 -6.69 16.92 4.00
C GLY A 361 -5.24 17.23 4.40
N VAL A 362 -4.29 16.36 4.02
CA VAL A 362 -2.85 16.57 4.27
C VAL A 362 -2.30 17.82 3.58
N LEU A 363 -2.95 18.28 2.50
CA LEU A 363 -2.60 19.54 1.82
C LEU A 363 -2.94 20.79 2.66
N PHE A 364 -3.89 20.67 3.59
CA PHE A 364 -4.30 21.76 4.48
C PHE A 364 -3.62 21.68 5.85
N TYR A 365 -3.45 20.46 6.38
CA TYR A 365 -2.77 20.21 7.64
C TYR A 365 -1.81 19.03 7.49
N PRO A 366 -0.48 19.27 7.43
CA PRO A 366 0.51 18.31 6.96
C PRO A 366 0.90 17.25 8.01
N TYR A 367 -0.07 16.82 8.83
CA TYR A 367 0.10 15.82 9.87
C TYR A 367 -0.69 14.56 9.52
N ARG A 368 0.00 13.49 9.11
CA ARG A 368 -0.67 12.31 8.55
C ARG A 368 -1.32 11.47 9.65
N LEU A 369 -0.78 11.41 10.87
CA LEU A 369 -1.45 10.71 11.98
C LEU A 369 -2.69 11.46 12.45
N PHE A 370 -2.80 12.76 12.19
CA PHE A 370 -4.03 13.52 12.45
C PHE A 370 -5.17 13.02 11.58
N TRP A 371 -4.96 12.99 10.27
CA TRP A 371 -5.97 12.49 9.34
C TRP A 371 -6.27 10.99 9.55
N ALA A 372 -5.27 10.20 9.93
CA ALA A 372 -5.49 8.81 10.35
C ALA A 372 -6.40 8.70 11.59
N SER A 373 -6.16 9.54 12.60
CA SER A 373 -6.94 9.55 13.85
C SER A 373 -8.36 10.07 13.64
N VAL A 374 -8.53 11.11 12.82
CA VAL A 374 -9.85 11.63 12.42
C VAL A 374 -10.63 10.56 11.65
N GLY A 375 -9.99 9.91 10.68
CA GLY A 375 -10.60 8.80 9.93
C GLY A 375 -11.00 7.65 10.85
N SER A 376 -10.11 7.25 11.77
CA SER A 376 -10.41 6.18 12.75
C SER A 376 -11.55 6.56 13.70
N ALA A 377 -11.66 7.82 14.11
CA ALA A 377 -12.79 8.28 14.92
C ALA A 377 -14.12 8.21 14.16
N ILE A 378 -14.14 8.61 12.88
CA ILE A 378 -15.33 8.48 12.01
C ILE A 378 -15.71 7.00 11.86
N VAL A 379 -14.72 6.12 11.68
CA VAL A 379 -14.94 4.67 11.56
C VAL A 379 -15.50 4.09 12.85
N ILE A 380 -15.02 4.47 14.04
CA ILE A 380 -15.62 4.00 15.31
C ILE A 380 -17.09 4.41 15.43
N ILE A 381 -17.43 5.64 15.00
CA ILE A 381 -18.82 6.09 14.98
C ILE A 381 -19.64 5.20 14.04
N SER A 382 -19.13 4.89 12.85
CA SER A 382 -19.82 4.06 11.88
C SER A 382 -19.96 2.60 12.35
N GLU A 383 -18.96 2.06 13.04
CA GLU A 383 -18.99 0.76 13.71
C GLU A 383 -20.04 0.73 14.82
N CYS A 384 -20.13 1.77 15.66
CA CYS A 384 -21.17 1.89 16.69
C CYS A 384 -22.57 1.95 16.08
N MET A 385 -22.74 2.69 14.97
CA MET A 385 -24.00 2.78 14.24
C MET A 385 -24.41 1.41 13.69
N LEU A 386 -23.47 0.63 13.14
CA LEU A 386 -23.69 -0.71 12.63
C LEU A 386 -23.98 -1.73 13.74
N ALA A 387 -23.27 -1.64 14.87
CA ALA A 387 -23.28 -2.63 15.93
C ALA A 387 -24.47 -2.48 16.90
N PHE A 388 -24.81 -1.25 17.28
CA PHE A 388 -25.70 -1.00 18.42
C PHE A 388 -27.01 -0.30 18.08
N SER A 389 -27.18 0.18 16.85
CA SER A 389 -28.43 0.84 16.48
C SER A 389 -29.56 -0.18 16.29
N SER A 390 -30.75 0.15 16.78
CA SER A 390 -32.00 -0.57 16.50
C SER A 390 -32.65 -0.14 15.18
N ASN A 391 -32.20 0.98 14.59
CA ASN A 391 -32.77 1.51 13.35
C ASN A 391 -31.94 1.04 12.15
N VAL A 392 -32.55 0.26 11.26
CA VAL A 392 -31.92 -0.28 10.04
C VAL A 392 -31.26 0.80 9.18
N LYS A 393 -31.87 2.00 9.08
CA LYS A 393 -31.29 3.11 8.29
C LYS A 393 -29.98 3.62 8.89
N VAL A 394 -29.87 3.60 10.22
CA VAL A 394 -28.66 4.00 10.93
C VAL A 394 -27.59 2.92 10.82
N GLN A 395 -27.97 1.64 10.93
CA GLN A 395 -27.06 0.52 10.69
C GLN A 395 -26.48 0.55 9.27
N TYR A 396 -27.32 0.81 8.27
CA TYR A 396 -26.90 0.97 6.89
C TYR A 396 -25.97 2.18 6.69
N ALA A 397 -26.27 3.33 7.31
CA ALA A 397 -25.36 4.48 7.27
C ALA A 397 -24.00 4.14 7.92
N GLY A 398 -23.98 3.35 8.99
CA GLY A 398 -22.77 2.80 9.59
C GLY A 398 -21.99 1.89 8.63
N PHE A 399 -22.69 0.99 7.93
CA PHE A 399 -22.10 0.14 6.89
C PHE A 399 -21.45 0.97 5.76
N CYS A 400 -22.13 2.00 5.27
CA CYS A 400 -21.60 2.89 4.24
C CYS A 400 -20.37 3.69 4.70
N LEU A 401 -20.40 4.24 5.92
CA LEU A 401 -19.30 5.05 6.45
C LEU A 401 -18.08 4.21 6.87
N TYR A 402 -18.26 2.91 7.14
CA TYR A 402 -17.16 2.01 7.44
C TYR A 402 -16.13 1.89 6.30
N THR A 403 -16.54 2.14 5.05
CA THR A 403 -15.64 2.11 3.90
C THR A 403 -14.55 3.18 3.92
N LEU A 404 -14.58 4.10 4.89
CA LEU A 404 -13.49 5.04 5.18
C LEU A 404 -12.33 4.41 5.96
N SER A 405 -12.47 3.18 6.46
CA SER A 405 -11.43 2.45 7.22
C SER A 405 -10.06 2.32 6.53
N PRO A 406 -9.91 2.26 5.19
CA PRO A 406 -8.60 2.19 4.55
C PRO A 406 -7.71 3.39 4.82
N ILE A 407 -8.26 4.57 5.17
CA ILE A 407 -7.46 5.79 5.38
C ILE A 407 -6.40 5.62 6.45
N GLY A 408 -6.73 4.96 7.57
CA GLY A 408 -5.79 4.72 8.65
C GLY A 408 -4.64 3.82 8.21
N PHE A 409 -4.95 2.78 7.43
CA PHE A 409 -3.95 1.88 6.88
C PHE A 409 -2.99 2.58 5.92
N ILE A 410 -3.51 3.42 5.01
CA ILE A 410 -2.72 4.18 4.02
C ILE A 410 -1.82 5.20 4.71
N CYS A 411 -2.35 5.94 5.70
CA CYS A 411 -1.58 6.90 6.47
C CYS A 411 -0.42 6.23 7.21
N LEU A 412 -0.64 5.08 7.85
CA LEU A 412 0.45 4.38 8.54
C LEU A 412 1.48 3.77 7.58
N LEU A 413 1.07 3.25 6.42
CA LEU A 413 2.00 2.79 5.40
C LEU A 413 2.95 3.93 4.98
N SER A 414 2.40 5.13 4.80
CA SER A 414 3.17 6.34 4.49
C SER A 414 4.08 6.78 5.65
N ILE A 415 3.59 6.72 6.89
CA ILE A 415 4.38 7.04 8.08
C ILE A 415 5.55 6.06 8.25
N ILE A 416 5.36 4.75 8.02
CA ILE A 416 6.47 3.78 8.02
C ILE A 416 7.51 4.16 6.96
N ALA A 417 7.05 4.58 5.78
CA ALA A 417 7.92 4.99 4.69
C ALA A 417 8.75 6.26 5.01
N SER A 418 8.23 7.19 5.82
CA SER A 418 8.96 8.42 6.18
C SER A 418 9.73 8.32 7.50
N ASN A 419 9.20 7.63 8.50
CA ASN A 419 9.70 7.63 9.87
C ASN A 419 10.63 6.46 10.21
N VAL A 420 10.73 5.44 9.38
CA VAL A 420 11.67 4.34 9.58
C VAL A 420 12.87 4.51 8.64
N ALA A 421 14.04 4.77 9.22
CA ALA A 421 15.30 4.87 8.50
C ALA A 421 16.16 3.61 8.70
N GLY A 422 17.10 3.40 7.80
CA GLY A 422 17.84 2.14 7.68
C GLY A 422 17.14 1.16 6.74
N HIS A 423 17.82 0.75 5.66
CA HIS A 423 17.22 -0.09 4.61
C HIS A 423 16.63 -1.41 5.16
N THR A 424 17.42 -2.16 5.94
CA THR A 424 16.98 -3.45 6.49
C THR A 424 15.89 -3.25 7.56
N LYS A 425 15.99 -2.19 8.37
CA LYS A 425 14.98 -1.87 9.39
C LYS A 425 13.63 -1.57 8.74
N LYS A 426 13.61 -0.68 7.75
CA LYS A 426 12.41 -0.28 6.99
C LYS A 426 11.72 -1.46 6.34
N VAL A 427 12.47 -2.29 5.61
CA VAL A 427 11.91 -3.50 4.97
C VAL A 427 11.32 -4.46 6.01
N THR A 428 12.01 -4.65 7.13
CA THR A 428 11.54 -5.52 8.23
C THR A 428 10.27 -5.00 8.89
N THR A 429 10.21 -3.70 9.23
CA THR A 429 9.02 -3.07 9.81
C THR A 429 7.84 -3.12 8.85
N ASN A 430 8.05 -2.86 7.56
CA ASN A 430 6.99 -2.96 6.55
C ASN A 430 6.47 -4.40 6.41
N ALA A 431 7.36 -5.40 6.40
CA ALA A 431 6.97 -6.80 6.37
C ALA A 431 6.13 -7.20 7.59
N ILE A 432 6.53 -6.78 8.80
CA ILE A 432 5.76 -7.04 10.03
C ILE A 432 4.37 -6.38 9.94
N TYR A 433 4.29 -5.14 9.45
CA TYR A 433 3.02 -4.45 9.23
C TYR A 433 2.07 -5.20 8.28
N LEU A 434 2.60 -5.69 7.14
CA LEU A 434 1.85 -6.48 6.17
C LEU A 434 1.44 -7.86 6.71
N VAL A 435 2.26 -8.50 7.54
CA VAL A 435 1.87 -9.72 8.27
C VAL A 435 0.67 -9.43 9.17
N GLY A 436 0.68 -8.31 9.89
CA GLY A 436 -0.46 -7.89 10.72
C GLY A 436 -1.74 -7.65 9.89
N TYR A 437 -1.60 -7.04 8.71
CA TYR A 437 -2.70 -6.88 7.75
C TYR A 437 -3.32 -8.23 7.34
N CYS A 438 -2.48 -9.21 6.99
CA CYS A 438 -2.94 -10.54 6.59
C CYS A 438 -3.60 -11.28 7.75
N VAL A 439 -2.97 -11.24 8.93
CA VAL A 439 -3.49 -11.90 10.15
C VAL A 439 -4.84 -11.31 10.55
N GLY A 440 -4.99 -9.99 10.54
CA GLY A 440 -6.26 -9.34 10.85
C GLY A 440 -7.36 -9.79 9.89
N ASN A 441 -7.09 -9.73 8.58
CA ASN A 441 -8.03 -10.16 7.56
C ASN A 441 -8.36 -11.67 7.60
N LEU A 442 -7.41 -12.49 8.04
CA LEU A 442 -7.60 -13.93 8.25
C LEU A 442 -8.55 -14.21 9.43
N ILE A 443 -8.42 -13.44 10.52
CA ILE A 443 -9.24 -13.54 11.73
C ILE A 443 -10.65 -12.97 11.51
N GLY A 444 -10.79 -11.90 10.72
CA GLY A 444 -12.05 -11.19 10.50
C GLY A 444 -13.28 -12.07 10.23
N PRO A 445 -13.27 -12.91 9.18
CA PRO A 445 -14.36 -13.83 8.88
C PRO A 445 -14.71 -14.79 10.02
N GLN A 446 -13.71 -15.19 10.82
CA GLN A 446 -13.91 -16.13 11.94
C GLN A 446 -14.65 -15.49 13.13
N THR A 447 -14.80 -14.16 13.14
CA THR A 447 -15.64 -13.48 14.15
C THR A 447 -17.14 -13.65 13.88
N PHE A 448 -17.52 -13.99 12.64
CA PHE A 448 -18.90 -14.22 12.21
C PHE A 448 -19.29 -15.68 12.43
N ILE A 449 -19.72 -15.99 13.65
CA ILE A 449 -20.09 -17.34 14.06
C ILE A 449 -21.51 -17.65 13.62
N ASP A 450 -21.72 -18.80 12.96
CA ASP A 450 -23.01 -19.21 12.39
C ASP A 450 -24.15 -19.23 13.41
N ARG A 451 -23.88 -19.64 14.66
CA ARG A 451 -24.87 -19.65 15.77
C ARG A 451 -25.44 -18.27 16.14
N GLN A 452 -24.80 -17.20 15.68
CA GLN A 452 -25.21 -15.82 15.93
C GLN A 452 -25.90 -15.18 14.72
N ALA A 453 -26.04 -15.92 13.61
CA ALA A 453 -26.78 -15.45 12.45
C ALA A 453 -28.27 -15.20 12.79
N PRO A 454 -28.93 -14.22 12.16
CA PRO A 454 -28.41 -13.26 11.18
C PRO A 454 -27.80 -11.99 11.81
N GLU A 455 -27.92 -11.82 13.14
CA GLU A 455 -27.53 -10.56 13.80
C GLU A 455 -26.02 -10.39 13.94
N TYR A 456 -25.28 -11.50 14.09
CA TYR A 456 -23.84 -11.56 14.30
C TYR A 456 -23.34 -10.62 15.39
N THR A 457 -24.01 -10.62 16.55
CA THR A 457 -23.72 -9.70 17.68
C THR A 457 -22.26 -9.77 18.13
N GLY A 458 -21.65 -10.97 18.17
CA GLY A 458 -20.25 -11.13 18.53
C GLY A 458 -19.29 -10.46 17.54
N ALA A 459 -19.55 -10.61 16.23
CA ALA A 459 -18.77 -9.95 15.19
C ALA A 459 -18.89 -8.43 15.28
N LYS A 460 -20.11 -7.91 15.46
CA LYS A 460 -20.38 -6.47 15.64
C LYS A 460 -19.65 -5.87 16.84
N ILE A 461 -19.65 -6.56 17.98
CA ILE A 461 -18.89 -6.13 19.17
C ILE A 461 -17.38 -6.17 18.87
N SER A 462 -16.89 -7.24 18.25
CA SER A 462 -15.49 -7.37 17.85
C SER A 462 -15.06 -6.20 16.97
N ILE A 463 -15.90 -5.81 16.01
CA ILE A 463 -15.66 -4.67 15.11
C ILE A 463 -15.40 -3.39 15.91
N VAL A 464 -16.31 -3.00 16.81
CA VAL A 464 -16.18 -1.77 17.62
C VAL A 464 -14.96 -1.82 18.55
N VAL A 465 -14.72 -2.96 19.20
CA VAL A 465 -13.56 -3.11 20.11
C VAL A 465 -12.26 -2.90 19.35
N ASN A 466 -12.15 -3.48 18.15
CA ASN A 466 -10.97 -3.34 17.30
C ASN A 466 -10.81 -1.91 16.75
N GLY A 467 -11.90 -1.21 16.43
CA GLY A 467 -11.84 0.23 16.10
C GLY A 467 -11.28 1.06 17.25
N CYS A 468 -11.78 0.85 18.48
CA CYS A 468 -11.26 1.51 19.69
C CYS A 468 -9.77 1.22 19.92
N VAL A 469 -9.34 -0.04 19.77
CA VAL A 469 -7.92 -0.42 19.87
C VAL A 469 -7.10 0.30 18.81
N SER A 470 -7.59 0.37 17.57
CA SER A 470 -6.91 1.07 16.46
C SER A 470 -6.68 2.55 16.77
N LEU A 471 -7.69 3.26 17.27
CA LEU A 471 -7.56 4.68 17.65
C LEU A 471 -6.60 4.88 18.82
N VAL A 472 -6.67 4.05 19.86
CA VAL A 472 -5.75 4.12 21.00
C VAL A 472 -4.30 3.91 20.52
N VAL A 473 -4.07 2.94 19.65
CA VAL A 473 -2.73 2.67 19.11
C VAL A 473 -2.23 3.83 18.25
N LEU A 474 -3.08 4.48 17.44
CA LEU A 474 -2.70 5.69 16.70
C LEU A 474 -2.26 6.83 17.64
N ILE A 475 -3.00 7.04 18.73
CA ILE A 475 -2.65 8.05 19.75
C ILE A 475 -1.31 7.71 20.42
N LEU A 476 -1.06 6.42 20.71
CA LEU A 476 0.22 5.96 21.27
C LEU A 476 1.38 6.17 20.28
N ILE A 477 1.19 5.90 18.99
CA ILE A 477 2.19 6.14 17.95
C ILE A 477 2.50 7.64 17.87
N TRP A 478 1.46 8.49 17.83
CA TRP A 478 1.63 9.93 17.85
C TRP A 478 2.45 10.37 19.06
N TYR A 479 2.02 9.98 20.26
CA TYR A 479 2.70 10.35 21.50
C TYR A 479 4.15 9.89 21.49
N ALA A 480 4.43 8.67 21.01
CA ALA A 480 5.78 8.15 20.92
C ALA A 480 6.68 8.97 19.99
N TYR A 481 6.18 9.43 18.85
CA TYR A 481 6.93 10.30 17.95
C TYR A 481 7.09 11.72 18.48
N TRP A 482 6.03 12.28 19.06
CA TRP A 482 6.10 13.60 19.69
C TRP A 482 7.10 13.63 20.85
N ALA A 483 7.08 12.62 21.72
CA ALA A 483 8.00 12.51 22.85
C ALA A 483 9.45 12.37 22.39
N ASP A 484 9.72 11.61 21.32
CA ASP A 484 11.07 11.47 20.78
C ASP A 484 11.56 12.75 20.09
N ASN A 485 10.71 13.44 19.33
CA ASN A 485 11.03 14.74 18.77
C ASN A 485 11.35 15.75 19.88
N LYS A 486 10.52 15.83 20.93
CA LYS A 486 10.75 16.72 22.08
C LYS A 486 12.08 16.42 22.80
N LYS A 487 12.43 15.15 22.98
CA LYS A 487 13.73 14.74 23.56
C LYS A 487 14.91 15.16 22.68
N ARG A 488 14.75 15.08 21.35
CA ARG A 488 15.78 15.47 20.38
C ARG A 488 15.94 16.98 20.30
N ASP A 489 14.86 17.75 20.36
CA ASP A 489 14.91 19.21 20.40
C ASP A 489 15.64 19.72 21.65
N ALA A 490 15.46 19.04 22.79
CA ALA A 490 16.21 19.35 24.02
C ALA A 490 17.72 19.06 23.90
N ARG A 491 18.15 18.12 23.03
CA ARG A 491 19.56 17.77 22.78
C ARG A 491 20.21 18.64 21.69
N SER A 492 19.43 19.08 20.71
CA SER A 492 19.90 19.84 19.54
C SER A 492 20.56 21.18 19.88
N ASN A 493 20.35 21.71 21.09
CA ASN A 493 21.04 22.92 21.55
C ASN A 493 22.54 22.71 21.89
N ASN A 494 23.04 21.47 21.89
CA ASN A 494 24.41 21.15 22.35
C ASN A 494 25.34 20.47 21.33
N ASP A 495 24.86 20.02 20.15
CA ASP A 495 25.69 19.24 19.21
C ASP A 495 26.07 20.00 17.93
N LYS A 496 27.34 19.86 17.53
CA LYS A 496 27.87 20.35 16.24
C LYS A 496 27.20 19.56 15.10
N ILE A 497 26.75 20.28 14.07
CA ILE A 497 26.19 19.70 12.84
C ILE A 497 27.24 18.76 12.23
N VAL A 498 26.96 17.45 12.22
CA VAL A 498 27.79 16.47 11.54
C VAL A 498 27.41 16.50 10.05
N GLU A 499 28.27 17.07 9.22
CA GLU A 499 28.09 17.10 7.76
C GLU A 499 28.10 15.68 7.17
N HIS A 500 27.31 15.46 6.10
CA HIS A 500 27.21 14.20 5.32
C HIS A 500 26.54 12.97 5.99
N LEU A 501 25.70 13.17 7.02
CA LEU A 501 24.87 12.09 7.59
C LEU A 501 23.89 11.46 6.58
N GLU A 502 23.45 12.20 5.56
CA GLU A 502 22.48 11.75 4.53
C GLU A 502 22.94 10.51 3.75
N PHE A 503 24.26 10.30 3.64
CA PHE A 503 24.85 9.18 2.89
C PHE A 503 25.20 7.98 3.78
N SER A 504 25.00 8.08 5.10
CA SER A 504 25.20 6.98 6.03
C SER A 504 23.86 6.27 6.25
N ASP A 505 23.76 4.99 5.85
CA ASP A 505 22.57 4.13 6.06
C ASP A 505 22.43 3.75 7.56
N LEU A 506 22.21 4.78 8.37
CA LEU A 506 21.92 4.79 9.80
C LEU A 506 20.42 4.62 10.03
N THR A 507 20.06 3.99 11.14
CA THR A 507 18.65 3.90 11.54
C THR A 507 18.12 5.22 12.10
N ASP A 508 16.80 5.33 12.25
CA ASP A 508 16.17 6.52 12.82
C ASP A 508 16.61 6.76 14.28
N LYS A 509 16.99 5.71 15.02
CA LYS A 509 17.54 5.83 16.38
C LYS A 509 19.01 6.25 16.39
N GLU A 510 19.79 5.77 15.42
CA GLU A 510 21.22 6.07 15.29
C GLU A 510 21.47 7.50 14.79
N ASN A 511 20.62 8.02 13.90
CA ASN A 511 20.76 9.36 13.37
C ASN A 511 20.24 10.42 14.37
N PRO A 512 21.11 11.26 14.98
CA PRO A 512 20.69 12.25 15.97
C PRO A 512 19.91 13.43 15.34
N ALA A 513 20.14 13.72 14.05
CA ALA A 513 19.45 14.77 13.31
C ALA A 513 18.05 14.35 12.82
N PHE A 514 17.73 13.05 12.84
CA PHE A 514 16.44 12.54 12.37
C PHE A 514 15.27 13.15 13.15
N ARG A 515 14.20 13.52 12.43
CA ARG A 515 12.94 14.03 12.98
C ARG A 515 11.80 13.19 12.45
N TYR A 516 10.91 12.76 13.34
CA TYR A 516 9.75 11.98 13.00
C TYR A 516 8.63 12.90 12.50
N GLU A 517 8.03 12.55 11.37
CA GLU A 517 6.78 13.15 10.91
C GLU A 517 5.64 12.73 11.84
N LEU A 518 4.72 13.67 12.12
CA LEU A 518 3.53 13.43 12.94
C LEU A 518 2.28 13.24 12.08
#